data_AF-A0A067D183-F1
#
_entry.id   AF-A0A067D183-F1
#
_cell.length_a   1.000
_cell.length_b   1.000
_cell.length_c   1.000
_cell.angle_alpha   90.00
_cell.angle_beta   90.00
_cell.angle_gamma   90.00
#
_symmetry.space_group_name_H-M   'P 1'
#
loop_
_entity.id
_entity.type
_entity.pdbx_description
1 polymer ?
#
loop_
_entity_poly.entity_id
_entity_poly.type
_entity_poly.pdbx_seq_one_letter_code
_entity_poly.pdbx_strand_id
1 'polypeptide(L)'
;MGKKNKRRVPEVLWRLYRDRARSLSHTVTYLFTQTQLPPSNSNTSGAEDDMSFLLKHNDPTDYRNLLNNCYIVINDNARPLPSHFSLRNRWSQHQIVKKTIEMIMSENPVSSNVISSAYDKENCSSFIFELLTGPAWCLLLKRVGDDLMVYLLKHSSIFLPLPHKKHHQVAGPPINDICRKLSNQTANSHCRSPSLVPFGPRKKRKRVDNVSPISERQPANSSGRYQDK
;
A
#
# COMPACT_ATOMS: atom_id res chain seq x y z
N MET A 1 -1.62 32.40 3.93
CA MET A 1 -0.64 31.29 3.85
C MET A 1 -1.34 30.02 3.39
N GLY A 2 -0.87 29.37 2.32
CA GLY A 2 -1.51 28.16 1.78
C GLY A 2 -1.19 26.90 2.60
N LYS A 3 -2.20 26.11 2.97
CA LYS A 3 -2.01 24.78 3.56
C LYS A 3 -1.44 23.84 2.47
N LYS A 4 -0.16 23.48 2.56
CA LYS A 4 0.47 22.49 1.67
C LYS A 4 -0.30 21.16 1.78
N ASN A 5 -0.95 20.72 0.71
CA ASN A 5 -1.87 19.56 0.69
C ASN A 5 -1.15 18.22 0.92
N LYS A 6 -0.84 17.91 2.19
CA LYS A 6 -0.20 16.66 2.63
C LYS A 6 -1.16 15.45 2.62
N ARG A 7 -1.64 15.06 1.44
CA ARG A 7 -2.15 13.70 1.13
C ARG A 7 -1.79 13.33 -0.31
N ARG A 8 -0.49 13.09 -0.57
CA ARG A 8 0.04 12.64 -1.87
C ARG A 8 -0.28 11.18 -2.20
N VAL A 9 -0.66 10.37 -1.20
CA VAL A 9 -0.88 8.92 -1.30
C VAL A 9 -1.98 8.54 -0.28
N PRO A 10 -2.89 7.58 -0.58
CA PRO A 10 -3.82 7.01 0.39
C PRO A 10 -3.10 6.43 1.62
N GLU A 11 -3.64 6.65 2.81
CA GLU A 11 -2.91 6.37 4.06
C GLU A 11 -2.55 4.88 4.24
N VAL A 12 -3.42 3.96 3.81
CA VAL A 12 -3.12 2.52 3.83
C VAL A 12 -1.92 2.18 2.95
N LEU A 13 -1.88 2.70 1.71
CA LEU A 13 -0.76 2.50 0.80
C LEU A 13 0.53 3.15 1.33
N TRP A 14 0.44 4.33 1.94
CA TRP A 14 1.58 4.99 2.58
C TRP A 14 2.12 4.20 3.78
N ARG A 15 1.26 3.62 4.62
CA ARG A 15 1.68 2.80 5.77
C ARG A 15 2.41 1.53 5.34
N LEU A 16 1.96 0.89 4.26
CA LEU A 16 2.48 -0.40 3.76
C LEU A 16 3.70 -0.25 2.84
N TYR A 17 3.67 0.71 1.91
CA TYR A 17 4.64 0.83 0.81
C TYR A 17 5.48 2.11 0.85
N ARG A 18 5.18 3.05 1.77
CA ARG A 18 5.91 4.32 1.94
C ARG A 18 6.01 5.10 0.62
N ASP A 19 7.22 5.54 0.25
CA ASP A 19 7.51 6.29 -0.97
C ASP A 19 7.41 5.46 -2.26
N ARG A 20 7.31 4.12 -2.18
CA ARG A 20 7.14 3.25 -3.35
C ARG A 20 5.73 3.29 -3.93
N ALA A 21 4.73 3.70 -3.15
CA ALA A 21 3.40 3.99 -3.66
C ALA A 21 3.37 5.39 -4.28
N ARG A 22 3.37 5.45 -5.61
CA ARG A 22 3.42 6.71 -6.38
C ARG A 22 2.23 6.77 -7.34
N SER A 23 1.88 7.95 -7.84
CA SER A 23 0.87 8.06 -8.89
C SER A 23 1.34 7.38 -10.17
N LEU A 24 0.41 6.94 -11.01
CA LEU A 24 0.72 6.39 -12.32
C LEU A 24 1.53 7.36 -13.19
N SER A 25 1.18 8.66 -13.19
CA SER A 25 1.94 9.71 -13.88
C SER A 25 3.41 9.73 -13.47
N HIS A 26 3.68 9.86 -12.16
CA HIS A 26 5.04 9.90 -11.64
C HIS A 26 5.79 8.57 -11.84
N THR A 27 5.09 7.43 -11.81
CA THR A 27 5.71 6.12 -12.05
C THR A 27 6.14 5.95 -13.50
N VAL A 28 5.31 6.39 -14.46
CA VAL A 28 5.64 6.38 -15.89
C VAL A 28 6.81 7.33 -16.18
N THR A 29 6.77 8.58 -15.70
CA THR A 29 7.89 9.53 -15.87
C THR A 29 9.18 9.02 -15.22
N TYR A 30 9.12 8.39 -14.04
CA TYR A 30 10.29 7.77 -13.42
C TYR A 30 10.87 6.64 -14.29
N LEU A 31 10.05 5.72 -14.79
CA LEU A 31 10.53 4.63 -15.66
C LEU A 31 11.10 5.15 -17.00
N PHE A 32 10.49 6.19 -17.57
CA PHE A 32 10.94 6.83 -18.81
C PHE A 32 12.29 7.55 -18.64
N THR A 33 12.41 8.39 -17.60
CA THR A 33 13.67 9.12 -17.31
C THR A 33 14.83 8.21 -16.94
N GLN A 34 14.58 7.07 -16.28
CA GLN A 34 15.61 6.07 -15.95
C GLN A 34 16.11 5.23 -17.15
N THR A 35 15.53 5.38 -18.35
CA THR A 35 15.87 4.55 -19.52
C THR A 35 16.11 5.35 -20.81
N GLN A 36 15.33 6.39 -21.07
CA GLN A 36 15.36 7.13 -22.33
C GLN A 36 16.17 8.44 -22.28
N LEU A 37 16.61 8.89 -21.10
CA LEU A 37 17.50 10.06 -20.95
C LEU A 37 18.88 9.65 -20.42
N PRO A 38 19.98 10.25 -20.91
CA PRO A 38 21.28 10.14 -20.27
C PRO A 38 21.28 10.86 -18.90
N PRO A 39 22.14 10.46 -17.95
CA PRO A 39 22.24 11.11 -16.65
C PRO A 39 22.79 12.54 -16.79
N SER A 40 21.89 13.52 -16.87
CA SER A 40 22.26 14.94 -16.89
C SER A 40 22.69 15.43 -15.51
N ASN A 41 23.87 16.04 -15.41
CA ASN A 41 24.41 16.65 -14.18
C ASN A 41 23.74 17.99 -13.81
N SER A 42 22.58 18.31 -14.40
CA SER A 42 21.85 19.56 -14.18
C SER A 42 20.97 19.51 -12.92
N ASN A 43 21.42 20.14 -11.84
CA ASN A 43 20.67 20.33 -10.58
C ASN A 43 19.51 21.34 -10.70
N THR A 44 18.68 21.21 -11.73
CA THR A 44 17.57 22.13 -12.05
C THR A 44 16.22 21.46 -11.79
N SER A 45 15.48 21.96 -10.80
CA SER A 45 14.21 21.42 -10.32
C SER A 45 13.02 21.75 -11.24
N GLY A 46 13.08 21.33 -12.51
CA GLY A 46 12.10 21.60 -13.57
C GLY A 46 11.13 20.45 -13.88
N ALA A 47 10.69 19.69 -12.87
CA ALA A 47 9.93 18.44 -13.04
C ALA A 47 8.47 18.60 -13.53
N GLU A 48 8.09 19.76 -14.07
CA GLU A 48 6.72 20.08 -14.49
C GLU A 48 6.52 20.09 -16.02
N ASP A 49 7.59 20.17 -16.81
CA ASP A 49 7.55 20.22 -18.29
C ASP A 49 7.74 18.83 -18.96
N ASP A 50 8.37 17.89 -18.24
CA ASP A 50 8.74 16.54 -18.72
C ASP A 50 7.55 15.58 -18.91
N MET A 51 6.32 15.97 -18.55
CA MET A 51 5.12 15.13 -18.71
C MET A 51 4.38 15.33 -20.04
N SER A 52 4.88 16.17 -20.95
CA SER A 52 4.22 16.52 -22.23
C SER A 52 3.93 15.31 -23.15
N PHE A 53 4.77 14.27 -23.13
CA PHE A 53 4.54 13.02 -23.86
C PHE A 53 3.33 12.23 -23.31
N LEU A 54 3.10 12.32 -21.99
CA LEU A 54 2.10 11.54 -21.26
C LEU A 54 0.75 12.26 -21.16
N LEU A 55 0.76 13.59 -21.02
CA LEU A 55 -0.41 14.43 -20.79
C LEU A 55 -0.44 15.67 -21.70
N LYS A 56 -1.53 15.81 -22.46
CA LYS A 56 -1.86 16.96 -23.32
C LYS A 56 -3.04 17.74 -22.72
N HIS A 57 -3.24 18.98 -23.16
CA HIS A 57 -4.31 19.86 -22.65
C HIS A 57 -5.74 19.35 -22.97
N ASN A 58 -5.94 18.63 -24.08
CA ASN A 58 -7.24 18.07 -24.48
C ASN A 58 -7.48 16.61 -24.03
N ASP A 59 -6.61 16.02 -23.19
CA ASP A 59 -6.85 14.64 -22.73
C ASP A 59 -8.07 14.54 -21.77
N PRO A 60 -8.90 13.48 -21.86
CA PRO A 60 -10.13 13.34 -21.08
C PRO A 60 -9.96 13.35 -19.56
N THR A 61 -11.00 13.80 -18.85
CA THR A 61 -11.04 13.85 -17.38
C THR A 61 -10.75 12.49 -16.73
N ASP A 62 -11.26 11.39 -17.27
CA ASP A 62 -11.02 10.04 -16.72
C ASP A 62 -9.57 9.58 -16.90
N TYR A 63 -8.91 10.02 -17.97
CA TYR A 63 -7.48 9.78 -18.17
C TYR A 63 -6.62 10.62 -17.20
N ARG A 64 -6.99 11.88 -16.98
CA ARG A 64 -6.37 12.73 -15.95
C ARG A 64 -6.56 12.15 -14.54
N ASN A 65 -7.73 11.58 -14.26
CA ASN A 65 -8.04 10.90 -13.01
C ASN A 65 -7.21 9.62 -12.87
N LEU A 66 -7.14 8.80 -13.92
CA LEU A 66 -6.29 7.59 -13.98
C LEU A 66 -4.83 7.94 -13.69
N LEU A 67 -4.25 8.91 -14.39
CA LEU A 67 -2.84 9.30 -14.22
C LEU A 67 -2.50 9.78 -12.80
N ASN A 68 -3.39 10.53 -12.16
CA ASN A 68 -3.08 11.19 -10.89
C ASN A 68 -3.58 10.45 -9.63
N ASN A 69 -4.64 9.65 -9.75
CA ASN A 69 -5.28 8.94 -8.63
C ASN A 69 -5.21 7.40 -8.75
N CYS A 70 -4.67 6.84 -9.84
CA CYS A 70 -4.19 5.45 -9.81
C CYS A 70 -2.83 5.42 -9.13
N TYR A 71 -2.66 4.51 -8.16
CA TYR A 71 -1.41 4.33 -7.44
C TYR A 71 -0.74 3.03 -7.84
N ILE A 72 0.57 3.12 -8.10
CA ILE A 72 1.41 2.02 -8.56
C ILE A 72 2.48 1.75 -7.51
N VAL A 73 2.80 0.47 -7.28
CA VAL A 73 3.95 0.01 -6.49
C VAL A 73 4.70 -1.03 -7.31
N ILE A 74 5.90 -0.71 -7.79
CA ILE A 74 6.76 -1.69 -8.47
C ILE A 74 7.25 -2.73 -7.43
N ASN A 75 7.20 -4.00 -7.79
CA ASN A 75 7.66 -5.13 -6.96
C ASN A 75 9.18 -5.07 -6.76
N ASP A 76 9.69 -5.35 -5.56
CA ASP A 76 11.14 -5.36 -5.27
C ASP A 76 11.88 -6.42 -6.11
N ASN A 77 11.19 -7.52 -6.42
CA ASN A 77 11.70 -8.61 -7.25
C ASN A 77 11.37 -8.41 -8.75
N ALA A 78 10.98 -7.19 -9.17
CA ALA A 78 10.87 -6.87 -10.59
C ALA A 78 12.27 -6.88 -11.24
N ARG A 79 12.36 -7.46 -12.44
CA ARG A 79 13.52 -7.21 -13.30
C ARG A 79 13.48 -5.74 -13.73
N PRO A 80 14.62 -5.04 -13.89
CA PRO A 80 14.61 -3.70 -14.48
C PRO A 80 13.96 -3.68 -15.87
N LEU A 81 13.32 -2.57 -16.21
CA LEU A 81 12.89 -2.30 -17.58
C LEU A 81 14.13 -2.21 -18.49
N PRO A 82 14.13 -2.80 -19.70
CA PRO A 82 15.25 -2.66 -20.63
C PRO A 82 15.56 -1.20 -20.95
N SER A 83 16.84 -0.84 -21.05
CA SER A 83 17.30 0.53 -21.33
C SER A 83 16.73 1.11 -22.62
N HIS A 84 16.41 0.27 -23.60
CA HIS A 84 15.79 0.68 -24.87
C HIS A 84 14.48 -0.07 -25.12
N PHE A 85 13.52 0.14 -24.21
CA PHE A 85 12.15 -0.33 -24.42
C PHE A 85 11.45 0.42 -25.57
N SER A 86 10.50 -0.23 -26.22
CA SER A 86 9.90 0.24 -27.46
C SER A 86 8.58 0.99 -27.24
N LEU A 87 8.54 2.27 -27.62
CA LEU A 87 7.32 3.08 -27.67
C LEU A 87 6.37 2.71 -28.83
N ARG A 88 6.54 1.53 -29.45
CA ARG A 88 5.67 1.05 -30.54
C ARG A 88 4.38 0.50 -29.95
N ASN A 89 3.28 0.73 -30.66
CA ASN A 89 1.98 0.12 -30.39
C ASN A 89 1.62 -0.86 -31.51
N ARG A 90 1.98 -2.13 -31.32
CA ARG A 90 1.69 -3.24 -32.24
C ARG A 90 0.43 -4.00 -31.82
N TRP A 91 0.06 -3.93 -30.54
CA TRP A 91 -1.08 -4.66 -29.98
C TRP A 91 -2.13 -3.70 -29.40
N SER A 92 -3.38 -4.17 -29.32
CA SER A 92 -4.43 -3.45 -28.59
C SER A 92 -4.28 -3.66 -27.07
N GLN A 93 -4.87 -2.77 -26.27
CA GLN A 93 -4.89 -2.92 -24.81
C GLN A 93 -5.51 -4.26 -24.39
N HIS A 94 -6.56 -4.70 -25.09
CA HIS A 94 -7.17 -6.02 -24.91
C HIS A 94 -6.16 -7.17 -25.13
N GLN A 95 -5.38 -7.12 -26.21
CA GLN A 95 -4.34 -8.12 -26.48
C GLN A 95 -3.21 -8.09 -25.44
N ILE A 96 -2.82 -6.90 -24.95
CA ILE A 96 -1.76 -6.74 -23.95
C ILE A 96 -2.21 -7.26 -22.58
N VAL A 97 -3.40 -6.89 -22.12
CA VAL A 97 -3.95 -7.37 -20.84
C VAL A 97 -4.12 -8.89 -20.88
N LYS A 98 -4.71 -9.45 -21.96
CA LYS A 98 -4.84 -10.90 -22.17
C LYS A 98 -3.49 -11.61 -22.09
N LYS A 99 -2.53 -11.23 -22.94
CA LYS A 99 -1.20 -11.87 -22.99
C LYS A 99 -0.43 -11.73 -21.68
N THR A 100 -0.61 -10.62 -20.95
CA THR A 100 0.06 -10.43 -19.67
C THR A 100 -0.52 -11.35 -18.59
N ILE A 101 -1.84 -11.53 -18.56
CA ILE A 101 -2.49 -12.51 -17.66
C ILE A 101 -2.05 -13.94 -18.01
N GLU A 102 -2.08 -14.32 -19.30
CA GLU A 102 -1.64 -15.64 -19.77
C GLU A 102 -0.16 -15.91 -19.40
N MET A 103 0.71 -14.91 -19.55
CA MET A 103 2.12 -14.96 -19.15
C MET A 103 2.30 -15.12 -17.63
N ILE A 104 1.52 -14.40 -16.81
CA ILE A 104 1.55 -14.54 -15.34
C ILE A 104 1.08 -15.94 -14.91
N MET A 105 0.00 -16.45 -15.52
CA MET A 105 -0.55 -17.77 -15.20
C MET A 105 0.31 -18.94 -15.70
N SER A 106 1.18 -18.72 -16.69
CA SER A 106 2.11 -19.75 -17.18
C SER A 106 3.47 -19.71 -16.45
N GLU A 107 4.00 -18.53 -16.15
CA GLU A 107 5.23 -18.37 -15.34
C GLU A 107 5.01 -18.75 -13.87
N ASN A 108 3.81 -18.53 -13.33
CA ASN A 108 3.45 -18.96 -11.97
C ASN A 108 1.97 -19.35 -11.87
N PRO A 109 1.63 -20.63 -12.13
CA PRO A 109 0.27 -21.16 -12.00
C PRO A 109 -0.35 -21.03 -10.61
N VAL A 110 0.46 -20.83 -9.57
CA VAL A 110 0.02 -20.68 -8.17
C VAL A 110 0.03 -19.21 -7.71
N SER A 111 0.17 -18.26 -8.63
CA SER A 111 0.24 -16.84 -8.28
C SER A 111 -1.11 -16.30 -7.79
N SER A 112 -1.11 -15.68 -6.60
CA SER A 112 -2.26 -14.92 -6.09
C SER A 112 -2.39 -13.53 -6.74
N ASN A 113 -1.85 -13.32 -7.95
CA ASN A 113 -1.85 -12.01 -8.58
C ASN A 113 -3.29 -11.58 -8.90
N VAL A 114 -3.67 -10.40 -8.42
CA VAL A 114 -5.04 -9.89 -8.51
C VAL A 114 -5.49 -9.73 -9.97
N ILE A 115 -4.58 -9.50 -10.94
CA ILE A 115 -4.94 -9.37 -12.36
C ILE A 115 -5.48 -10.67 -12.99
N SER A 116 -5.03 -11.82 -12.47
CA SER A 116 -5.47 -13.16 -12.86
C SER A 116 -6.58 -13.72 -11.96
N SER A 117 -6.98 -12.97 -10.92
CA SER A 117 -8.04 -13.38 -9.99
C SER A 117 -9.39 -13.38 -10.69
N ALA A 118 -10.04 -14.55 -10.74
CA ALA A 118 -11.29 -14.78 -11.48
C ALA A 118 -11.21 -14.37 -12.97
N TYR A 119 -10.05 -14.56 -13.62
CA TYR A 119 -9.93 -14.46 -15.07
C TYR A 119 -10.42 -15.74 -15.76
N ASP A 120 -11.45 -15.61 -16.57
CA ASP A 120 -11.93 -16.67 -17.45
C ASP A 120 -11.02 -16.75 -18.70
N LYS A 121 -10.43 -17.92 -18.93
CA LYS A 121 -9.56 -18.17 -20.09
C LYS A 121 -10.33 -18.47 -21.37
N GLU A 122 -11.54 -19.00 -21.25
CA GLU A 122 -12.39 -19.40 -22.38
C GLU A 122 -13.08 -18.16 -22.95
N ASN A 123 -13.78 -17.41 -22.10
CA ASN A 123 -14.42 -16.14 -22.47
C ASN A 123 -13.44 -14.94 -22.47
N CYS A 124 -12.18 -15.16 -22.07
CA CYS A 124 -11.10 -14.17 -22.06
C CYS A 124 -11.41 -12.90 -21.24
N SER A 125 -12.22 -13.01 -20.18
CA SER A 125 -12.86 -11.88 -19.50
C SER A 125 -12.74 -11.93 -17.98
N SER A 126 -12.87 -10.75 -17.36
CA SER A 126 -13.15 -10.52 -15.94
C SER A 126 -13.47 -9.04 -15.72
N PHE A 127 -14.06 -8.67 -14.58
CA PHE A 127 -14.25 -7.27 -14.20
C PHE A 127 -12.94 -6.45 -14.21
N ILE A 128 -11.83 -7.08 -13.80
CA ILE A 128 -10.50 -6.46 -13.84
C ILE A 128 -10.00 -6.28 -15.27
N PHE A 129 -10.25 -7.27 -16.14
CA PHE A 129 -9.92 -7.20 -17.55
C PHE A 129 -10.67 -6.05 -18.25
N GLU A 130 -11.96 -5.87 -17.97
CA GLU A 130 -12.77 -4.75 -18.47
C GLU A 130 -12.22 -3.39 -17.98
N LEU A 131 -11.95 -3.26 -16.68
CA LEU A 131 -11.35 -2.04 -16.12
C LEU A 131 -10.00 -1.68 -16.77
N LEU A 132 -9.15 -2.68 -17.03
CA LEU A 132 -7.80 -2.49 -17.61
C LEU A 132 -7.81 -2.33 -19.14
N THR A 133 -8.94 -2.60 -19.81
CA THR A 133 -9.12 -2.41 -21.26
C THR A 133 -9.93 -1.15 -21.61
N GLY A 134 -10.47 -0.45 -20.61
CA GLY A 134 -11.23 0.79 -20.80
C GLY A 134 -10.47 1.94 -21.49
N PRO A 135 -11.18 2.99 -21.96
CA PRO A 135 -10.62 4.02 -22.84
C PRO A 135 -9.39 4.76 -22.29
N ALA A 136 -9.34 5.01 -20.98
CA ALA A 136 -8.20 5.68 -20.35
C ALA A 136 -6.91 4.83 -20.41
N TRP A 137 -7.01 3.51 -20.28
CA TRP A 137 -5.86 2.60 -20.45
C TRP A 137 -5.47 2.45 -21.93
N CYS A 138 -6.46 2.42 -22.83
CA CYS A 138 -6.21 2.50 -24.28
C CYS A 138 -5.49 3.80 -24.70
N LEU A 139 -5.74 4.92 -24.02
CA LEU A 139 -4.99 6.18 -24.24
C LEU A 139 -3.60 6.13 -23.61
N LEU A 140 -3.44 5.55 -22.42
CA LEU A 140 -2.13 5.36 -21.78
C LEU A 140 -1.20 4.55 -22.68
N LEU A 141 -1.70 3.43 -23.24
CA LEU A 141 -0.96 2.57 -24.17
C LEU A 141 -0.34 3.38 -25.33
N LYS A 142 -1.13 4.27 -25.94
CA LYS A 142 -0.72 5.16 -27.04
C LYS A 142 0.31 6.23 -26.65
N ARG A 143 0.64 6.37 -25.37
CA ARG A 143 1.72 7.26 -24.88
C ARG A 143 2.98 6.51 -24.44
N VAL A 144 2.85 5.24 -24.04
CA VAL A 144 3.92 4.49 -23.36
C VAL A 144 4.46 3.28 -24.13
N GLY A 145 3.81 2.87 -25.22
CA GLY A 145 4.18 1.67 -25.97
C GLY A 145 3.77 0.36 -25.29
N ASP A 146 3.89 -0.73 -26.05
CA ASP A 146 3.51 -2.07 -25.57
C ASP A 146 4.38 -2.53 -24.39
N ASP A 147 5.69 -2.29 -24.46
CA ASP A 147 6.67 -2.81 -23.50
C ASP A 147 6.45 -2.23 -22.09
N LEU A 148 6.19 -0.93 -21.95
CA LEU A 148 5.92 -0.32 -20.63
C LEU A 148 4.56 -0.75 -20.09
N MET A 149 3.55 -0.95 -20.95
CA MET A 149 2.24 -1.43 -20.50
C MET A 149 2.34 -2.87 -19.95
N VAL A 150 3.00 -3.78 -20.68
CA VAL A 150 3.30 -5.14 -20.19
C VAL A 150 4.09 -5.08 -18.88
N TYR A 151 5.11 -4.23 -18.79
CA TYR A 151 5.91 -4.07 -17.57
C TYR A 151 5.07 -3.64 -16.36
N LEU A 152 4.23 -2.60 -16.51
CA LEU A 152 3.37 -2.11 -15.43
C LEU A 152 2.39 -3.20 -14.96
N LEU A 153 1.69 -3.85 -15.89
CA LEU A 153 0.70 -4.90 -15.58
C LEU A 153 1.33 -6.15 -14.94
N LYS A 154 2.56 -6.51 -15.33
CA LYS A 154 3.26 -7.71 -14.85
C LYS A 154 4.02 -7.51 -13.55
N HIS A 155 4.67 -6.36 -13.37
CA HIS A 155 5.68 -6.15 -12.32
C HIS A 155 5.28 -5.14 -11.24
N SER A 156 4.01 -4.69 -11.18
CA SER A 156 3.53 -3.78 -10.15
C SER A 156 2.23 -4.22 -9.46
N SER A 157 1.99 -3.70 -8.26
CA SER A 157 0.65 -3.64 -7.68
C SER A 157 -0.03 -2.35 -8.12
N ILE A 158 -1.23 -2.46 -8.68
CA ILE A 158 -1.98 -1.35 -9.28
C ILE A 158 -3.27 -1.13 -8.47
N PHE A 159 -3.49 0.10 -8.03
CA PHE A 159 -4.65 0.51 -7.23
C PHE A 159 -5.42 1.62 -7.97
N LEU A 160 -6.46 1.23 -8.70
CA LEU A 160 -7.35 2.15 -9.42
C LEU A 160 -8.19 3.01 -8.46
N PRO A 161 -8.47 4.29 -8.78
CA PRO A 161 -9.37 5.11 -8.00
C PRO A 161 -10.83 4.68 -8.20
N LEU A 162 -11.60 4.68 -7.12
CA LEU A 162 -13.05 4.51 -7.11
C LEU A 162 -13.73 5.77 -6.56
N PRO A 163 -15.06 5.92 -6.78
CA PRO A 163 -15.86 6.95 -6.11
C PRO A 163 -15.64 7.02 -4.59
N HIS A 164 -15.86 8.21 -4.04
CA HIS A 164 -15.68 8.50 -2.60
C HIS A 164 -14.25 8.27 -2.06
N LYS A 165 -13.22 8.45 -2.90
CA LYS A 165 -11.78 8.34 -2.54
C LYS A 165 -11.35 6.93 -2.11
N LYS A 166 -12.16 5.91 -2.44
CA LYS A 166 -11.80 4.50 -2.32
C LYS A 166 -10.84 4.12 -3.44
N HIS A 167 -10.14 3.00 -3.30
CA HIS A 167 -9.27 2.45 -4.34
C HIS A 167 -9.49 0.94 -4.43
N HIS A 168 -9.36 0.38 -5.63
CA HIS A 168 -9.50 -1.05 -5.90
C HIS A 168 -8.20 -1.60 -6.47
N GLN A 169 -7.68 -2.69 -5.90
CA GLN A 169 -6.50 -3.35 -6.43
C GLN A 169 -6.88 -4.15 -7.68
N VAL A 170 -6.11 -4.02 -8.75
CA VAL A 170 -6.34 -4.71 -10.04
C VAL A 170 -5.13 -5.47 -10.56
N ALA A 171 -3.97 -5.35 -9.91
CA ALA A 171 -2.78 -6.15 -10.20
C ALA A 171 -1.86 -6.28 -8.97
N GLY A 172 -0.90 -7.20 -9.06
CA GLY A 172 0.09 -7.52 -8.03
C GLY A 172 -0.42 -8.45 -6.94
N PRO A 173 0.43 -8.81 -5.95
CA PRO A 173 0.03 -9.65 -4.82
C PRO A 173 -1.03 -8.97 -3.94
N PRO A 174 -2.01 -9.70 -3.36
CA PRO A 174 -3.13 -9.08 -2.67
C PRO A 174 -2.67 -8.29 -1.44
N ILE A 175 -3.12 -7.04 -1.31
CA ILE A 175 -2.78 -6.15 -0.19
C ILE A 175 -3.09 -6.78 1.18
N ASN A 176 -4.14 -7.60 1.27
CA ASN A 176 -4.53 -8.34 2.47
C ASN A 176 -3.47 -9.36 2.94
N ASP A 177 -2.73 -9.98 2.01
CA ASP A 177 -1.64 -10.90 2.37
C ASP A 177 -0.45 -10.16 2.99
N ILE A 178 -0.20 -8.93 2.55
CA ILE A 178 0.86 -8.05 3.09
C ILE A 178 0.45 -7.55 4.47
N CYS A 179 -0.80 -7.11 4.65
CA CYS A 179 -1.37 -6.77 5.96
C CYS A 179 -1.28 -7.96 6.95
N ARG A 180 -1.63 -9.17 6.51
CA ARG A 180 -1.53 -10.39 7.33
C ARG A 180 -0.08 -10.69 7.73
N LYS A 181 0.88 -10.59 6.80
CA LYS A 181 2.31 -10.78 7.09
C LYS A 181 2.83 -9.77 8.14
N LEU A 182 2.47 -8.49 8.02
CA LEU A 182 2.88 -7.46 8.99
C LEU A 182 2.23 -7.62 10.37
N SER A 183 0.96 -8.04 10.41
CA SER A 183 0.28 -8.38 11.67
C SER A 183 1.00 -9.54 12.38
N ASN A 184 1.28 -10.63 11.65
CA ASN A 184 1.96 -11.80 12.19
C ASN A 184 3.41 -11.49 12.64
N GLN A 185 4.12 -10.59 11.94
CA GLN A 185 5.44 -10.11 12.37
C GLN A 185 5.35 -9.32 13.69
N THR A 186 4.33 -8.49 13.86
CA THR A 186 4.09 -7.71 15.10
C THR A 186 3.71 -8.60 16.28
N ALA A 187 2.92 -9.65 16.05
CA ALA A 187 2.62 -10.66 17.07
C ALA A 187 3.88 -11.45 17.46
N ASN A 188 4.66 -11.92 16.47
CA ASN A 188 5.86 -12.71 16.70
C ASN A 188 7.01 -11.90 17.34
N SER A 189 7.09 -10.58 17.14
CA SER A 189 8.07 -9.73 17.81
C SER A 189 7.69 -9.49 19.28
N HIS A 190 6.41 -9.32 19.60
CA HIS A 190 5.93 -9.28 21.00
C HIS A 190 6.21 -10.59 21.77
N CYS A 191 6.28 -11.73 21.08
CA CYS A 191 6.68 -13.01 21.67
C CYS A 191 8.21 -13.21 21.81
N ARG A 192 9.04 -12.23 21.43
CA ARG A 192 10.51 -12.25 21.67
C ARG A 192 10.91 -11.20 22.71
N SER A 193 10.56 -11.46 23.97
CA SER A 193 11.16 -10.78 25.11
C SER A 193 12.66 -11.10 25.23
N PRO A 194 13.51 -10.15 25.67
CA PRO A 194 14.94 -10.42 25.89
C PRO A 194 15.18 -11.34 27.10
N SER A 195 16.12 -12.27 26.93
CA SER A 195 16.89 -12.99 27.99
C SER A 195 16.32 -13.01 29.41
N LEU A 196 15.82 -14.18 29.84
CA LEU A 196 15.68 -14.51 31.26
C LEU A 196 17.06 -14.57 31.92
N VAL A 197 17.46 -13.51 32.63
CA VAL A 197 18.59 -13.52 33.56
C VAL A 197 18.05 -13.83 34.96
N PRO A 198 18.32 -15.01 35.57
CA PRO A 198 17.72 -15.39 36.85
C PRO A 198 18.37 -14.66 38.03
N PHE A 199 17.89 -13.46 38.37
CA PHE A 199 18.25 -12.81 39.63
C PHE A 199 17.59 -13.54 40.81
N GLY A 200 18.41 -14.22 41.61
CA GLY A 200 17.97 -15.13 42.67
C GLY A 200 17.25 -14.46 43.87
N PRO A 201 16.59 -15.26 44.73
CA PRO A 201 15.70 -14.77 45.77
C PRO A 201 16.45 -14.02 46.89
N ARG A 202 16.13 -12.74 47.07
CA ARG A 202 16.64 -11.93 48.20
C ARG A 202 16.01 -12.41 49.53
N LYS A 203 16.86 -12.91 50.43
CA LYS A 203 16.43 -13.44 51.74
C LYS A 203 15.95 -12.36 52.70
N LYS A 204 14.80 -12.64 53.30
CA LYS A 204 14.18 -12.04 54.49
C LYS A 204 15.20 -11.64 55.58
N ARG A 205 15.11 -10.41 56.10
CA ARG A 205 15.62 -10.03 57.43
C ARG A 205 14.49 -9.47 58.30
N LYS A 206 14.58 -9.69 59.60
CA LYS A 206 13.52 -9.50 60.61
C LYS A 206 14.01 -8.53 61.68
N ARG A 207 13.20 -7.51 62.01
CA ARG A 207 13.21 -6.90 63.35
C ARG A 207 11.85 -6.24 63.63
N VAL A 208 11.13 -6.80 64.59
CA VAL A 208 9.90 -6.24 65.20
C VAL A 208 9.97 -6.67 66.65
N ASP A 209 10.14 -5.69 67.53
CA ASP A 209 10.10 -5.71 69.00
C ASP A 209 10.35 -4.23 69.40
N ASN A 210 9.64 -3.60 70.34
CA ASN A 210 8.44 -3.98 71.08
C ASN A 210 7.81 -2.69 71.67
N VAL A 211 6.51 -2.68 71.99
CA VAL A 211 5.84 -1.91 73.08
C VAL A 211 4.31 -2.06 72.93
N SER A 212 3.70 -2.49 74.03
CA SER A 212 2.29 -2.34 74.41
C SER A 212 2.28 -2.15 75.94
N PRO A 213 1.34 -1.41 76.56
CA PRO A 213 0.04 -2.02 76.85
C PRO A 213 -1.20 -1.09 76.85
N ILE A 214 -2.35 -1.72 76.64
CA ILE A 214 -3.68 -1.49 77.24
C ILE A 214 -3.95 -0.19 78.01
N SER A 215 -4.96 0.55 77.52
CA SER A 215 -6.16 1.00 78.25
C SER A 215 -7.09 1.74 77.25
N GLU A 216 -8.38 1.97 77.48
CA GLU A 216 -9.49 1.16 78.04
C GLU A 216 -10.78 1.96 77.72
N ARG A 217 -11.96 1.31 77.70
CA ARG A 217 -13.32 1.92 77.71
C ARG A 217 -13.83 2.58 76.41
N GLN A 218 -15.09 2.23 76.11
CA GLN A 218 -15.97 2.91 75.16
C GLN A 218 -16.51 4.22 75.78
N PRO A 219 -17.31 4.99 75.04
CA PRO A 219 -18.72 5.04 75.46
C PRO A 219 -19.73 4.74 74.34
N ALA A 220 -20.88 4.20 74.74
CA ALA A 220 -22.13 4.15 74.00
C ALA A 220 -23.28 4.50 74.98
N ASN A 221 -24.49 4.73 74.46
CA ASN A 221 -25.69 5.29 75.14
C ASN A 221 -25.63 6.83 75.34
N SER A 222 -26.72 7.62 75.34
CA SER A 222 -28.13 7.49 74.86
C SER A 222 -28.79 8.91 74.98
N SER A 223 -30.10 9.23 74.83
CA SER A 223 -31.37 8.50 74.60
C SER A 223 -32.46 9.46 74.06
N GLY A 224 -33.42 8.97 73.27
CA GLY A 224 -34.64 9.71 72.86
C GLY A 224 -35.13 9.28 71.46
N ARG A 225 -36.13 8.41 71.22
CA ARG A 225 -37.50 8.14 71.74
C ARG A 225 -38.62 9.08 71.22
N TYR A 226 -39.59 8.45 70.56
CA TYR A 226 -40.94 8.92 70.18
C TYR A 226 -41.02 9.99 69.07
N GLN A 227 -42.11 10.11 68.30
CA GLN A 227 -43.43 9.44 68.39
C GLN A 227 -44.07 9.14 67.01
N ASP A 228 -45.08 8.27 67.01
CA ASP A 228 -45.84 7.78 65.86
C ASP A 228 -46.80 8.82 65.24
N LYS A 229 -47.04 8.70 63.92
CA LYS A 229 -48.39 8.75 63.31
C LYS A 229 -48.43 8.17 61.91
#